data_AF-A0A5S4URD3-F1
#
_entry.id   AF-A0A5S4URD3-F1
#
_cell.length_a   1.000
_cell.length_b   1.000
_cell.length_c   1.000
_cell.angle_alpha   90.00
_cell.angle_beta   90.00
_cell.angle_gamma   90.00
#
_symmetry.space_group_name_H-M   'P 1'
#
loop_
_entity.id
_entity.type
_entity.pdbx_description
1 polymer ?
#
loop_
_entity_poly.entity_id
_entity_poly.type
_entity_poly.pdbx_seq_one_letter_code
_entity_poly.pdbx_strand_id
1 'polypeptide(L)'
;MDGFTATRRIRQVERKDCLKRVPILGLTADVRPQTRTDVFRAGGDGLIPKPFKQKELIKMLDKWLPSEDQKGQSLVSEDELSGASFFNLPSGVLIDEAVILELKTVLAEDFLLLVDAFFEDADRITESFYKILSHEVALDYTALFQLSHSLKSVSQSMGAMRLSSMVGQLEQESRQKAVPELTEKLHEISMTYQNTKNELQRVVASL
;
A
#
# COMPACT_ATOMS: atom_id res chain seq x y z
N MET A 1 17.79 0.76 11.53
CA MET A 1 17.18 0.12 12.73
C MET A 1 15.86 -0.48 12.27
N ASP A 2 15.65 -1.79 12.46
CA ASP A 2 14.40 -2.45 12.08
C ASP A 2 13.28 -2.24 13.12
N GLY A 3 12.04 -2.57 12.73
CA GLY A 3 10.87 -2.45 13.59
C GLY A 3 10.95 -3.27 14.88
N PHE A 4 11.54 -4.47 14.86
CA PHE A 4 11.67 -5.31 16.05
C PHE A 4 12.62 -4.67 17.09
N THR A 5 13.71 -4.09 16.61
CA THR A 5 14.72 -3.40 17.41
C THR A 5 14.14 -2.12 18.00
N ALA A 6 13.34 -1.38 17.21
CA ALA A 6 12.59 -0.23 17.70
C ALA A 6 11.64 -0.63 18.84
N THR A 7 10.81 -1.67 18.64
CA THR A 7 9.89 -2.18 19.67
C THR A 7 10.63 -2.58 20.94
N ARG A 8 11.73 -3.34 20.84
CA ARG A 8 12.54 -3.72 22.01
C ARG A 8 13.07 -2.51 22.78
N ARG A 9 13.54 -1.48 22.08
CA ARG A 9 14.04 -0.24 22.70
C ARG A 9 12.92 0.53 23.41
N ILE A 10 11.74 0.65 22.78
CA ILE A 10 10.58 1.29 23.43
C ILE A 10 10.23 0.54 24.72
N ARG A 11 10.16 -0.79 24.71
CA ARG A 11 9.91 -1.60 25.91
C ARG A 11 11.00 -1.48 26.97
N GLN A 12 12.25 -1.23 26.60
CA GLN A 12 13.33 -0.98 27.55
C GLN A 12 13.18 0.39 28.22
N VAL A 13 12.87 1.44 27.45
CA VAL A 13 12.62 2.80 27.98
C VAL A 13 11.43 2.79 28.92
N GLU A 14 10.32 2.16 28.52
CA GLU A 14 9.12 2.05 29.37
C GLU A 14 9.41 1.38 30.73
N ARG A 15 10.21 0.30 30.73
CA ARG A 15 10.59 -0.38 31.97
C ARG A 15 11.57 0.43 32.82
N LYS A 16 12.53 1.09 32.18
CA LYS A 16 13.57 1.86 32.87
C LYS A 16 12.98 3.09 33.56
N ASP A 17 12.07 3.78 32.87
CA ASP A 17 11.50 5.05 33.31
C ASP A 17 10.11 4.87 33.94
N CYS A 18 9.69 3.61 34.20
CA CYS A 18 8.40 3.24 34.79
C CYS A 18 7.19 3.88 34.05
N LEU A 19 7.28 3.99 32.73
CA LEU A 19 6.21 4.59 31.91
C LEU A 19 5.05 3.62 31.73
N LYS A 20 3.86 4.17 31.49
CA LYS A 20 2.71 3.38 31.06
C LYS A 20 3.03 2.73 29.71
N ARG A 21 2.70 1.46 29.58
CA ARG A 21 2.90 0.69 28.35
C ARG A 21 2.01 1.25 27.24
N VAL A 22 2.60 1.69 26.13
CA VAL A 22 1.85 2.09 24.94
C VAL A 22 1.62 0.89 24.01
N PRO A 23 0.45 0.76 23.38
CA PRO A 23 0.21 -0.27 22.36
C PRO A 23 1.15 -0.08 21.16
N ILE A 24 1.83 -1.14 20.74
CA ILE A 24 2.70 -1.16 19.55
C ILE A 24 2.14 -2.18 18.55
N LEU A 25 1.62 -1.68 17.42
CA LEU A 25 1.10 -2.49 16.33
C LEU A 25 2.14 -2.52 15.19
N GLY A 26 2.62 -3.71 14.84
CA GLY A 26 3.49 -3.90 13.69
C GLY A 26 2.70 -3.92 12.39
N LEU A 27 3.17 -3.21 11.36
CA LEU A 27 2.63 -3.32 10.01
C LEU A 27 3.62 -4.12 9.15
N THR A 28 3.16 -5.16 8.45
CA THR A 28 4.05 -6.07 7.71
C THR A 28 3.53 -6.39 6.31
N ALA A 29 4.38 -6.42 5.29
CA ALA A 29 4.04 -7.04 4.00
C ALA A 29 4.16 -8.58 4.04
N ASP A 30 4.72 -9.13 5.11
CA ASP A 30 4.97 -10.56 5.29
C ASP A 30 3.99 -11.17 6.31
N VAL A 31 3.10 -12.03 5.81
CA VAL A 31 2.03 -12.70 6.56
C VAL A 31 2.43 -14.05 7.15
N ARG A 32 3.71 -14.43 7.09
CA ARG A 32 4.16 -15.72 7.64
C ARG A 32 3.85 -15.80 9.15
N PRO A 33 3.43 -16.97 9.66
CA PRO A 33 3.19 -17.17 11.09
C PRO A 33 4.40 -16.80 11.98
N GLN A 34 5.62 -16.99 11.45
CA GLN A 34 6.87 -16.63 12.12
C GLN A 34 6.96 -15.12 12.41
N THR A 35 6.55 -14.29 11.45
CA THR A 35 6.54 -12.83 11.58
C THR A 35 5.67 -12.37 12.74
N ARG A 36 4.52 -13.03 12.94
CA ARG A 36 3.65 -12.79 14.10
C ARG A 36 4.40 -13.10 15.40
N THR A 37 5.00 -14.28 15.50
CA THR A 37 5.79 -14.69 16.66
C THR A 37 6.91 -13.70 16.97
N ASP A 38 7.62 -13.21 15.95
CA ASP A 38 8.73 -12.28 16.12
C ASP A 38 8.27 -10.90 16.62
N VAL A 39 7.11 -10.41 16.16
CA VAL A 39 6.51 -9.17 16.66
C VAL A 39 6.17 -9.28 18.15
N PHE A 40 5.51 -10.37 18.56
CA PHE A 40 5.18 -10.59 19.96
C PHE A 40 6.43 -10.79 20.83
N ARG A 41 7.45 -11.50 20.34
CA ARG A 41 8.74 -11.65 21.04
C ARG A 41 9.48 -10.32 21.21
N ALA A 42 9.37 -9.41 20.25
CA ALA A 42 9.92 -8.07 20.37
C ALA A 42 9.17 -7.19 21.38
N GLY A 43 7.96 -7.61 21.79
CA GLY A 43 7.09 -6.88 22.72
C GLY A 43 5.99 -6.06 22.03
N GLY A 44 5.69 -6.36 20.77
CA GLY A 44 4.54 -5.80 20.06
C GLY A 44 3.23 -6.44 20.51
N ASP A 45 2.12 -5.73 20.34
CA ASP A 45 0.80 -6.11 20.84
C ASP A 45 -0.15 -6.56 19.72
N GLY A 46 0.20 -6.26 18.47
CA GLY A 46 -0.57 -6.67 17.31
C GLY A 46 0.25 -6.60 16.03
N LEU A 47 -0.27 -7.26 15.01
CA LEU A 47 0.31 -7.30 13.68
C LEU A 47 -0.80 -7.09 12.66
N ILE A 48 -0.58 -6.17 11.72
CA ILE A 48 -1.51 -5.85 10.65
C ILE A 48 -0.79 -6.08 9.31
N PRO A 49 -1.30 -6.96 8.44
CA PRO A 49 -0.71 -7.20 7.14
C PRO A 49 -0.95 -6.03 6.19
N LYS A 50 0.00 -5.72 5.32
CA LYS A 50 -0.11 -4.73 4.24
C LYS A 50 -0.36 -5.47 2.91
N PRO A 51 -1.28 -4.98 2.07
CA PRO A 51 -2.21 -3.88 2.34
C PRO A 51 -3.30 -4.31 3.35
N PHE A 52 -3.72 -3.40 4.22
CA PHE A 52 -4.83 -3.60 5.17
C PHE A 52 -6.05 -2.78 4.74
N LYS A 53 -7.25 -3.29 5.02
CA LYS A 53 -8.48 -2.53 4.84
C LYS A 53 -8.67 -1.56 6.01
N GLN A 54 -9.25 -0.39 5.75
CA GLN A 54 -9.57 0.60 6.79
C GLN A 54 -10.34 -0.03 7.96
N LYS A 55 -11.36 -0.86 7.66
CA LYS A 55 -12.17 -1.58 8.66
C LYS A 55 -11.33 -2.51 9.56
N GLU A 56 -10.30 -3.16 9.03
CA GLU A 56 -9.44 -4.06 9.81
C GLU A 56 -8.51 -3.28 10.73
N LEU A 57 -8.01 -2.13 10.26
CA LEU A 57 -7.22 -1.22 11.09
C LEU A 57 -8.06 -0.66 12.24
N ILE A 58 -9.27 -0.15 11.96
CA ILE A 58 -10.20 0.36 12.97
C ILE A 58 -10.51 -0.73 14.00
N LYS A 59 -10.89 -1.93 13.57
CA LYS A 59 -11.16 -3.07 14.47
C LYS A 59 -9.97 -3.44 15.35
N MET A 60 -8.74 -3.24 14.87
CA MET A 60 -7.54 -3.44 15.69
C MET A 60 -7.34 -2.30 16.69
N LEU A 61 -7.52 -1.05 16.27
CA LEU A 61 -7.38 0.14 17.12
C LEU A 61 -8.43 0.19 18.23
N ASP A 62 -9.67 -0.21 17.94
CA ASP A 62 -10.77 -0.26 18.92
C ASP A 62 -10.45 -1.13 20.14
N LYS A 63 -9.55 -2.12 20.00
CA LYS A 63 -9.09 -2.96 21.13
C LYS A 63 -8.23 -2.20 22.13
N TRP A 64 -7.67 -1.08 21.72
CA TRP A 64 -6.65 -0.33 22.46
C TRP A 64 -7.05 1.11 22.77
N LEU A 65 -8.09 1.62 22.10
CA LEU A 65 -8.69 2.91 22.41
C LEU A 65 -9.67 2.75 23.59
N PRO A 66 -9.78 3.75 24.48
CA PRO A 66 -10.77 3.73 25.54
C PRO A 66 -12.16 3.71 24.91
N SER A 67 -12.97 2.71 25.27
CA SER A 67 -14.38 2.64 24.86
C SER A 67 -15.10 3.87 25.41
N GLU A 68 -15.53 4.78 24.54
CA GLU A 68 -16.66 5.63 24.89
C GLU A 68 -17.89 4.72 25.05
N ASP A 69 -18.63 4.94 26.13
CA ASP A 69 -19.69 4.06 26.61
C ASP A 69 -20.64 3.58 25.52
N GLN A 70 -20.84 2.27 25.52
CA GLN A 70 -21.76 1.55 24.65
C GLN A 70 -23.22 1.94 24.93
N LYS A 71 -23.85 2.64 24.01
CA LYS A 71 -25.30 2.54 23.76
C LYS A 71 -25.57 2.55 22.26
N GLY A 72 -25.79 1.36 21.70
CA GLY A 72 -26.22 1.20 20.31
C GLY A 72 -25.88 -0.17 19.74
N GLN A 73 -26.47 -1.22 20.30
CA GLN A 73 -26.49 -2.53 19.64
C GLN A 73 -27.26 -2.41 18.32
N SER A 74 -26.62 -2.79 17.21
CA SER A 74 -27.35 -3.48 16.15
C SER A 74 -26.45 -4.54 15.55
N LEU A 75 -26.84 -5.78 15.82
CA LEU A 75 -26.36 -7.00 15.18
C LEU A 75 -26.64 -6.88 13.68
N VAL A 76 -25.59 -6.92 12.86
CA VAL A 76 -25.71 -7.26 11.43
C VAL A 76 -24.67 -8.32 11.13
N SER A 77 -25.21 -9.42 10.64
CA SER A 77 -24.58 -10.72 10.44
C SER A 77 -23.38 -10.69 9.49
N GLU A 78 -22.41 -11.52 9.79
CA GLU A 78 -21.07 -11.61 9.19
C GLU A 78 -21.00 -12.32 7.81
N ASP A 79 -22.07 -12.40 7.01
CA ASP A 79 -22.09 -13.34 5.86
C ASP A 79 -22.40 -12.78 4.45
N GLU A 80 -22.43 -11.46 4.21
CA GLU A 80 -22.71 -10.93 2.85
C GLU A 80 -21.76 -9.83 2.32
N LEU A 81 -20.47 -9.85 2.67
CA LEU A 81 -19.46 -8.99 2.02
C LEU A 81 -18.21 -9.75 1.54
N SER A 82 -18.35 -11.08 1.38
CA SER A 82 -17.41 -11.86 0.57
C SER A 82 -17.70 -11.61 -0.91
N GLY A 83 -16.86 -10.81 -1.58
CA GLY A 83 -16.68 -10.95 -3.02
C GLY A 83 -17.33 -9.93 -3.98
N ALA A 84 -17.82 -8.78 -3.54
CA ALA A 84 -18.28 -7.74 -4.48
C ALA A 84 -17.15 -6.74 -4.84
N SER A 85 -16.46 -7.06 -5.95
CA SER A 85 -15.90 -6.13 -6.94
C SER A 85 -14.91 -5.03 -6.52
N PHE A 86 -13.77 -5.38 -5.92
CA PHE A 86 -12.52 -4.60 -6.15
C PHE A 86 -11.76 -5.06 -7.42
N PHE A 87 -12.20 -6.17 -8.03
CA PHE A 87 -11.56 -6.81 -9.19
C PHE A 87 -12.39 -6.74 -10.49
N ASN A 88 -13.55 -6.07 -10.48
CA ASN A 88 -14.47 -5.98 -11.64
C ASN A 88 -14.59 -4.55 -12.18
N LEU A 89 -13.46 -3.84 -12.34
CA LEU A 89 -13.48 -2.67 -13.20
C LEU A 89 -13.55 -3.16 -14.67
N PRO A 90 -14.47 -2.64 -15.49
CA PRO A 90 -14.49 -2.92 -16.93
C PRO A 90 -13.12 -2.65 -17.54
N SER A 91 -12.68 -3.49 -18.47
CA SER A 91 -11.46 -3.30 -19.26
C SER A 91 -11.52 -1.95 -19.97
N GLY A 92 -10.91 -0.93 -19.37
CA GLY A 92 -10.98 0.46 -19.85
C GLY A 92 -11.01 1.50 -18.74
N VAL A 93 -11.48 1.15 -17.53
CA VAL A 93 -11.46 2.08 -16.39
C VAL A 93 -10.05 2.15 -15.82
N LEU A 94 -9.46 3.34 -15.82
CA LEU A 94 -8.08 3.58 -15.38
C LEU A 94 -7.97 3.86 -13.88
N ILE A 95 -9.02 4.47 -13.30
CA ILE A 95 -9.07 4.90 -11.92
C ILE A 95 -10.43 4.52 -11.34
N ASP A 96 -10.41 3.95 -10.15
CA ASP A 96 -11.60 3.79 -9.33
C ASP A 96 -11.95 5.14 -8.66
N GLU A 97 -12.90 5.87 -9.24
CA GLU A 97 -13.35 7.17 -8.72
C GLU A 97 -13.92 7.08 -7.30
N ALA A 98 -14.45 5.92 -6.88
CA ALA A 98 -14.95 5.75 -5.52
C ALA A 98 -13.82 5.86 -4.49
N VAL A 99 -12.63 5.34 -4.82
CA VAL A 99 -11.42 5.48 -3.98
C VAL A 99 -11.02 6.95 -3.88
N ILE A 100 -11.09 7.70 -4.98
CA ILE A 100 -10.74 9.13 -4.99
C ILE A 100 -11.71 9.94 -4.12
N LEU A 101 -13.01 9.68 -4.23
CA LEU A 101 -14.03 10.33 -3.40
C LEU A 101 -13.86 10.01 -1.91
N GLU A 102 -13.56 8.75 -1.58
CA GLU A 102 -13.26 8.34 -0.21
C GLU A 102 -12.03 9.07 0.34
N LEU A 103 -10.93 9.12 -0.43
CA LEU A 103 -9.71 9.83 -0.05
C LEU A 103 -9.95 11.33 0.13
N LYS A 104 -10.69 11.98 -0.78
CA LYS A 104 -11.06 13.40 -0.65
C LYS A 104 -11.89 13.64 0.61
N THR A 105 -12.81 12.73 0.92
CA THR A 105 -13.65 12.84 2.12
C THR A 105 -12.83 12.70 3.40
N VAL A 106 -11.88 11.76 3.43
CA VAL A 106 -11.06 11.49 4.62
C VAL A 106 -9.98 12.55 4.84
N LEU A 107 -9.36 13.04 3.78
CA LEU A 107 -8.20 13.95 3.86
C LEU A 107 -8.55 15.43 3.68
N ALA A 108 -9.75 15.74 3.18
CA ALA A 108 -10.24 17.10 2.95
C ALA A 108 -9.22 17.98 2.20
N GLU A 109 -8.61 18.96 2.87
CA GLU A 109 -7.66 19.91 2.29
C GLU A 109 -6.30 19.28 1.92
N ASP A 110 -5.90 18.20 2.61
CA ASP A 110 -4.63 17.49 2.35
C ASP A 110 -4.71 16.55 1.14
N PHE A 111 -5.89 16.37 0.55
CA PHE A 111 -6.08 15.48 -0.59
C PHE A 111 -5.21 15.87 -1.80
N LEU A 112 -5.08 17.17 -2.10
CA LEU A 112 -4.25 17.63 -3.22
C LEU A 112 -2.76 17.34 -2.99
N LEU A 113 -2.29 17.47 -1.74
CA LEU A 113 -0.90 17.13 -1.38
C LEU A 113 -0.62 15.64 -1.63
N LEU A 114 -1.58 14.77 -1.34
CA LEU A 114 -1.45 13.34 -1.61
C LEU A 114 -1.39 13.05 -3.12
N VAL A 115 -2.20 13.74 -3.92
CA VAL A 115 -2.21 13.60 -5.39
C VAL A 115 -0.88 14.07 -5.98
N ASP A 116 -0.35 15.21 -5.53
CA ASP A 116 0.94 15.72 -5.99
C ASP A 116 2.08 14.77 -5.61
N ALA A 117 2.10 14.28 -4.37
CA ALA A 117 3.08 13.28 -3.92
C ALA A 117 3.00 11.99 -4.74
N PHE A 118 1.79 11.55 -5.12
CA PHE A 118 1.62 10.42 -6.02
C PHE A 118 2.27 10.67 -7.39
N PHE A 119 2.08 11.85 -7.99
CA PHE A 119 2.67 12.16 -9.29
C PHE A 119 4.19 12.20 -9.22
N GLU A 120 4.75 12.88 -8.21
CA GLU A 120 6.20 12.96 -8.00
C GLU A 120 6.83 11.57 -7.85
N ASP A 121 6.24 10.70 -7.02
CA ASP A 121 6.75 9.35 -6.83
C ASP A 121 6.63 8.50 -8.10
N ALA A 122 5.49 8.54 -8.77
CA ALA A 122 5.25 7.71 -9.96
C ALA A 122 6.11 8.17 -11.16
N ASP A 123 6.31 9.48 -11.35
CA ASP A 123 7.23 10.02 -12.37
C ASP A 123 8.67 9.55 -12.09
N ARG A 124 9.14 9.72 -10.85
CA ARG A 124 10.49 9.31 -10.44
C ARG A 124 10.72 7.81 -10.62
N ILE A 125 9.74 6.97 -10.30
CA ILE A 125 9.84 5.52 -10.47
C ILE A 125 9.86 5.15 -11.96
N THR A 126 8.99 5.76 -12.77
CA THR A 126 8.93 5.51 -14.21
C THR A 126 10.23 5.89 -14.92
N GLU A 127 10.84 7.04 -14.57
CA GLU A 127 12.17 7.40 -15.05
C GLU A 127 13.25 6.39 -14.66
N SER A 128 13.16 5.83 -13.44
CA SER A 128 14.10 4.85 -12.95
C SER A 128 14.03 3.53 -13.73
N PHE A 129 12.85 3.13 -14.20
CA PHE A 129 12.73 1.99 -15.11
C PHE A 129 13.46 2.21 -16.44
N TYR A 130 13.35 3.41 -17.03
CA TYR A 130 14.09 3.74 -18.26
C TYR A 130 15.60 3.76 -18.06
N LYS A 131 16.07 4.21 -16.89
CA LYS A 131 17.50 4.16 -16.55
C LYS A 131 18.03 2.72 -16.51
N ILE A 132 17.25 1.76 -15.98
CA ILE A 132 17.60 0.34 -15.99
C ILE A 132 17.78 -0.19 -17.40
N LEU A 133 16.90 0.20 -18.34
CA LEU A 133 17.01 -0.20 -19.75
C LEU A 133 18.23 0.42 -20.46
N SER A 134 18.65 1.60 -20.03
CA SER A 134 19.74 2.35 -20.68
C SER A 134 21.16 1.89 -20.31
N HIS A 135 21.30 1.02 -19.31
CA HIS A 135 22.61 0.53 -18.88
C HIS A 135 22.99 -0.73 -19.67
N GLU A 136 24.19 -0.74 -20.27
CA GLU A 136 24.76 -1.89 -21.01
C GLU A 136 25.17 -3.06 -20.08
N VAL A 137 24.89 -2.96 -18.78
CA VAL A 137 25.24 -3.97 -17.77
C VAL A 137 24.09 -4.98 -17.63
N ALA A 138 24.41 -6.17 -17.11
CA ALA A 138 23.41 -7.16 -16.75
C ALA A 138 22.27 -6.57 -15.91
N LEU A 139 21.03 -6.93 -16.26
CA LEU A 139 19.82 -6.41 -15.64
C LEU A 139 19.78 -6.68 -14.13
N ASP A 140 19.61 -5.61 -13.34
CA ASP A 140 19.42 -5.73 -11.89
C ASP A 140 17.95 -6.05 -11.56
N TYR A 141 17.65 -7.34 -11.48
CA TYR A 141 16.33 -7.84 -11.08
C TYR A 141 15.90 -7.40 -9.67
N THR A 142 16.83 -7.09 -8.77
CA THR A 142 16.51 -6.62 -7.42
C THR A 142 15.99 -5.20 -7.47
N ALA A 143 16.69 -4.33 -8.21
CA ALA A 143 16.23 -2.97 -8.44
C ALA A 143 14.89 -2.95 -9.17
N LEU A 144 14.74 -3.78 -10.21
CA LEU A 144 13.49 -3.90 -10.97
C LEU A 144 12.31 -4.36 -10.09
N PHE A 145 12.55 -5.34 -9.22
CA PHE A 145 11.57 -5.81 -8.24
C PHE A 145 11.14 -4.68 -7.29
N GLN A 146 12.11 -3.94 -6.71
CA GLN A 146 11.83 -2.87 -5.76
C GLN A 146 11.06 -1.71 -6.39
N LEU A 147 11.44 -1.29 -7.61
CA LEU A 147 10.73 -0.24 -8.34
C LEU A 147 9.31 -0.68 -8.70
N SER A 148 9.13 -1.95 -9.12
CA SER A 148 7.81 -2.51 -9.39
C SER A 148 6.94 -2.55 -8.15
N HIS A 149 7.48 -3.04 -7.02
CA HIS A 149 6.77 -3.02 -5.75
C HIS A 149 6.32 -1.61 -5.33
N SER A 150 7.20 -0.62 -5.51
CA SER A 150 6.91 0.79 -5.19
C SER A 150 5.80 1.34 -6.07
N LEU A 151 5.92 1.23 -7.41
CA LEU A 151 4.92 1.80 -8.33
C LEU A 151 3.57 1.11 -8.19
N LYS A 152 3.55 -0.20 -7.92
CA LYS A 152 2.32 -0.93 -7.61
C LYS A 152 1.60 -0.35 -6.39
N SER A 153 2.34 -0.11 -5.31
CA SER A 153 1.78 0.43 -4.06
C SER A 153 1.24 1.84 -4.25
N VAL A 154 2.00 2.69 -4.94
CA VAL A 154 1.62 4.07 -5.27
C VAL A 154 0.37 4.08 -6.16
N SER A 155 0.31 3.22 -7.18
CA SER A 155 -0.86 3.07 -8.07
C SER A 155 -2.11 2.62 -7.32
N GLN A 156 -1.99 1.64 -6.43
CA GLN A 156 -3.12 1.15 -5.65
C GLN A 156 -3.70 2.22 -4.72
N SER A 157 -2.84 3.10 -4.18
CA SER A 157 -3.28 4.18 -3.29
C SER A 157 -4.21 5.19 -3.97
N MET A 158 -4.11 5.37 -5.30
CA MET A 158 -4.97 6.26 -6.10
C MET A 158 -6.05 5.53 -6.88
N GLY A 159 -6.37 4.27 -6.56
CA GLY A 159 -7.39 3.53 -7.31
C GLY A 159 -6.94 3.10 -8.72
N ALA A 160 -5.67 3.22 -9.09
CA ALA A 160 -5.15 2.87 -10.42
C ALA A 160 -4.90 1.36 -10.58
N MET A 161 -5.98 0.57 -10.58
CA MET A 161 -5.93 -0.89 -10.47
C MET A 161 -5.27 -1.57 -11.68
N ARG A 162 -5.50 -1.06 -12.90
CA ARG A 162 -4.86 -1.61 -14.11
C ARG A 162 -3.34 -1.46 -14.05
N LEU A 163 -2.85 -0.26 -13.72
CA LEU A 163 -1.42 0.01 -13.58
C LEU A 163 -0.81 -0.85 -12.47
N SER A 164 -1.47 -0.94 -11.31
CA SER A 164 -1.06 -1.80 -10.21
C SER A 164 -0.94 -3.27 -10.62
N SER A 165 -1.88 -3.78 -11.42
CA SER A 165 -1.85 -5.16 -11.94
C SER A 165 -0.66 -5.41 -12.87
N MET A 166 -0.43 -4.53 -13.85
CA MET A 166 0.67 -4.65 -14.81
C MET A 166 2.03 -4.62 -14.11
N VAL A 167 2.20 -3.68 -13.18
CA VAL A 167 3.44 -3.55 -12.41
C VAL A 167 3.59 -4.73 -11.43
N GLY A 168 2.49 -5.28 -10.92
CA GLY A 168 2.51 -6.50 -10.11
C GLY A 168 2.98 -7.75 -10.87
N GLN A 169 2.66 -7.86 -12.16
CA GLN A 169 3.22 -8.90 -13.02
C GLN A 169 4.73 -8.72 -13.19
N LEU A 170 5.17 -7.48 -13.45
CA LEU A 170 6.59 -7.14 -13.55
C LEU A 170 7.35 -7.44 -12.24
N GLU A 171 6.75 -7.14 -11.08
CA GLU A 171 7.29 -7.49 -9.76
C GLU A 171 7.49 -9.02 -9.62
N GLN A 172 6.49 -9.81 -10.01
CA GLN A 172 6.56 -11.28 -9.93
C GLN A 172 7.63 -11.87 -10.86
N GLU A 173 7.69 -11.40 -12.11
CA GLU A 173 8.67 -11.83 -13.11
C GLU A 173 10.10 -11.44 -12.70
N SER A 174 10.26 -10.24 -12.13
CA SER A 174 11.55 -9.78 -11.57
C SER A 174 12.04 -10.68 -10.44
N ARG A 175 11.14 -11.14 -9.57
CA ARG A 175 11.46 -12.08 -8.49
C ARG A 175 11.93 -13.44 -9.02
N GLN A 176 11.42 -13.85 -10.18
CA GLN A 176 11.82 -15.08 -10.87
C GLN A 176 13.10 -14.91 -11.69
N LYS A 177 13.68 -13.70 -11.74
CA LYS A 177 14.86 -13.34 -12.55
C LYS A 177 14.67 -13.64 -14.04
N ALA A 178 13.43 -13.54 -14.52
CA ALA A 178 13.07 -13.78 -15.91
C ALA A 178 11.93 -12.82 -16.26
N VAL A 179 12.25 -11.76 -17.00
CA VAL A 179 11.28 -10.79 -17.49
C VAL A 179 11.32 -10.80 -19.01
N PRO A 180 10.47 -11.61 -19.67
CA PRO A 180 10.38 -11.60 -21.12
C PRO A 180 9.87 -10.24 -21.58
N GLU A 181 10.38 -9.75 -22.72
CA GLU A 181 9.88 -8.52 -23.37
C GLU A 181 9.88 -7.30 -22.42
N LEU A 182 10.87 -7.19 -21.53
CA LEU A 182 10.97 -6.12 -20.53
C LEU A 182 10.75 -4.73 -21.12
N THR A 183 11.37 -4.43 -22.27
CA THR A 183 11.25 -3.12 -22.93
C THR A 183 9.80 -2.81 -23.34
N GLU A 184 9.08 -3.80 -23.86
CA GLU A 184 7.68 -3.65 -24.29
C GLU A 184 6.77 -3.48 -23.06
N LYS A 185 6.97 -4.30 -22.03
CA LYS A 185 6.25 -4.19 -20.75
C LYS A 185 6.44 -2.82 -20.10
N LEU A 186 7.68 -2.30 -20.07
CA LEU A 186 7.95 -0.98 -19.51
C LEU A 186 7.34 0.14 -20.36
N HIS A 187 7.31 0.00 -21.69
CA HIS A 187 6.60 0.93 -22.55
C HIS A 187 5.09 0.93 -22.30
N GLU A 188 4.47 -0.26 -22.17
CA GLU A 188 3.04 -0.38 -21.88
C GLU A 188 2.68 0.17 -20.50
N ILE A 189 3.52 -0.08 -19.49
CA ILE A 189 3.38 0.48 -18.15
C ILE A 189 3.45 2.01 -18.20
N SER A 190 4.41 2.59 -18.92
CA SER A 190 4.54 4.04 -19.04
C SER A 190 3.36 4.68 -19.76
N MET A 191 2.87 4.05 -20.83
CA MET A 191 1.68 4.52 -21.55
C MET A 191 0.43 4.47 -20.66
N THR A 192 0.26 3.37 -19.91
CA THR A 192 -0.84 3.21 -18.97
C THR A 192 -0.74 4.23 -17.84
N TYR A 193 0.46 4.48 -17.31
CA TYR A 193 0.71 5.51 -16.32
C TYR A 193 0.33 6.90 -16.83
N GLN A 194 0.75 7.28 -18.05
CA GLN A 194 0.40 8.59 -18.61
C GLN A 194 -1.12 8.76 -18.78
N ASN A 195 -1.82 7.70 -19.20
CA ASN A 195 -3.27 7.72 -19.32
C ASN A 195 -3.94 7.87 -17.95
N THR A 196 -3.48 7.11 -16.94
CA THR A 196 -3.94 7.22 -15.55
C THR A 196 -3.67 8.63 -15.01
N LYS A 197 -2.51 9.22 -15.26
CA LYS A 197 -2.16 10.57 -14.83
C LYS A 197 -3.14 11.60 -15.38
N ASN A 198 -3.42 11.55 -16.67
CA ASN A 198 -4.38 12.44 -17.33
C ASN A 198 -5.81 12.25 -16.79
N GLU A 199 -6.21 11.00 -16.52
CA GLU A 199 -7.50 10.69 -15.92
C GLU A 199 -7.62 11.26 -14.51
N LEU A 200 -6.60 11.04 -13.67
CA LEU A 200 -6.59 11.52 -12.28
C LEU A 200 -6.69 13.04 -12.24
N GLN A 201 -5.93 13.74 -13.09
CA GLN A 201 -6.00 15.20 -13.21
C GLN A 201 -7.40 15.67 -13.61
N ARG A 202 -8.09 14.96 -14.51
CA ARG A 202 -9.47 15.29 -14.90
C ARG A 202 -10.43 15.10 -13.75
N VAL A 203 -10.37 13.96 -13.06
CA VAL A 203 -11.22 13.66 -11.90
C VAL A 203 -11.00 14.71 -10.81
N VAL A 204 -9.74 15.00 -10.46
CA VAL A 204 -9.38 16.01 -9.45
C VAL A 204 -9.86 17.41 -9.84
N ALA A 205 -9.76 17.79 -11.12
CA ALA A 205 -10.26 19.09 -11.59
C ALA A 205 -11.80 19.21 -11.58
N SER A 206 -12.51 18.08 -11.59
CA SER A 206 -13.98 18.04 -11.55
C SER A 206 -14.57 18.06 -10.13
N LEU A 207 -13.73 17.89 -9.12
CA LEU A 207 -14.10 17.70 -7.71
C LEU A 207 -14.05 19.00 -6.90
#